data_AF-A0A3N5EJY4-F1
#
_entry.id   AF-A0A3N5EJY4-F1
#
_cell.length_a   1.000
_cell.length_b   1.000
_cell.length_c   1.000
_cell.angle_alpha   90.00
_cell.angle_beta   90.00
_cell.angle_gamma   90.00
#
_symmetry.space_group_name_H-M   'P 1'
#
loop_
_entity.id
_entity.type
_entity.pdbx_description
1 polymer ?
#
loop_
_entity_poly.entity_id
_entity_poly.type
_entity_poly.pdbx_seq_one_letter_code
_entity_poly.pdbx_strand_id
1 'polypeptide(L)'
;MSDEVRGAAVPAVELSRSLLDAKLSIPEPRADAVSRRPLIDAARSSACRVIGVTAPAGYGKSTLLAEWAQADDRPVGWVSLDRFDDDPATFLYLLATAYSRISATDVGLLGEMTGIRSSVLGRAAPRLASALGTSPTPFVLMLDDLHEVNDPGCHDALGIVIGGIPRGS
;
A
#
# COMPACT_ATOMS: atom_id res chain seq x y z
N MET A 1 49.97 -9.11 -8.54
CA MET A 1 50.15 -8.65 -7.15
C MET A 1 49.88 -7.16 -7.15
N SER A 2 48.75 -6.65 -6.70
CA SER A 2 47.67 -7.30 -5.96
C SER A 2 46.37 -6.55 -6.27
N ASP A 3 45.34 -7.36 -6.45
CA ASP A 3 43.93 -7.00 -6.59
C ASP A 3 43.43 -6.55 -5.21
N GLU A 4 42.99 -5.31 -5.10
CA GLU A 4 42.36 -4.78 -3.88
C GLU A 4 40.95 -4.34 -4.24
N VAL A 5 40.03 -5.31 -4.15
CA VAL A 5 38.59 -5.12 -4.23
C VAL A 5 38.17 -4.18 -3.10
N ARG A 6 38.06 -2.88 -3.41
CA ARG A 6 37.35 -1.91 -2.58
C ARG A 6 35.87 -2.23 -2.64
N GLY A 7 35.33 -2.78 -1.55
CA GLY A 7 33.89 -2.90 -1.34
C GLY A 7 33.24 -1.52 -1.42
N ALA A 8 32.54 -1.26 -2.51
CA ALA A 8 31.71 -0.07 -2.66
C ALA A 8 30.55 -0.17 -1.67
N ALA A 9 30.42 0.80 -0.76
CA ALA A 9 29.19 0.98 -0.01
C ALA A 9 28.07 1.18 -1.03
N VAL A 10 27.18 0.20 -1.18
CA VAL A 10 25.90 0.45 -1.87
C VAL A 10 25.27 1.63 -1.13
N PRO A 11 25.07 2.80 -1.77
CA PRO A 11 24.70 4.00 -1.07
C PRO A 11 23.36 3.78 -0.38
N ALA A 12 23.28 4.00 0.94
CA ALA A 12 22.11 3.66 1.77
C ALA A 12 20.78 4.21 1.22
N VAL A 13 20.83 5.33 0.49
CA VAL A 13 19.67 5.94 -0.20
C VAL A 13 19.11 5.03 -1.31
N GLU A 14 19.96 4.34 -2.05
CA GLU A 14 19.57 3.42 -3.13
C GLU A 14 18.95 2.14 -2.56
N LEU A 15 19.46 1.65 -1.42
CA LEU A 15 18.86 0.55 -0.67
C LEU A 15 17.48 0.95 -0.11
N SER A 16 17.36 2.12 0.52
CA SER A 16 16.06 2.60 1.02
C SER A 16 15.02 2.77 -0.08
N ARG A 17 15.44 3.27 -1.26
CA ARG A 17 14.55 3.39 -2.42
C ARG A 17 14.14 2.03 -2.95
N SER A 18 15.08 1.10 -3.07
CA SER A 18 14.79 -0.28 -3.53
C SER A 18 13.86 -1.02 -2.59
N LEU A 19 14.00 -0.83 -1.28
CA LEU A 19 13.11 -1.40 -0.27
C LEU A 19 11.70 -0.78 -0.35
N LEU A 20 11.61 0.54 -0.53
CA LEU A 20 10.34 1.22 -0.75
C LEU A 20 9.68 0.74 -2.05
N ASP A 21 10.45 0.58 -3.13
CA ASP A 21 9.97 0.06 -4.40
C ASP A 21 9.43 -1.36 -4.25
N ALA A 22 10.13 -2.23 -3.50
CA ALA A 22 9.69 -3.60 -3.23
C ALA A 22 8.38 -3.64 -2.43
N LYS A 23 8.23 -2.79 -1.40
CA LYS A 23 6.98 -2.68 -0.62
C LYS A 23 5.79 -2.22 -1.46
N LEU A 24 6.05 -1.46 -2.52
CA LEU A 24 5.03 -0.80 -3.33
C LEU A 24 4.83 -1.44 -4.72
N SER A 25 5.46 -2.60 -4.96
CA SER A 25 5.35 -3.34 -6.22
C SER A 25 4.41 -4.52 -6.06
N ILE A 26 3.53 -4.71 -7.04
CA ILE A 26 2.65 -5.88 -7.09
C ILE A 26 3.53 -7.13 -7.31
N PRO A 27 3.46 -8.16 -6.44
CA PRO A 27 4.20 -9.39 -6.63
C PRO A 27 3.80 -10.09 -7.93
N GLU A 28 4.77 -10.66 -8.64
CA GLU A 28 4.47 -11.48 -9.81
C GLU A 28 3.76 -12.79 -9.38
N PRO A 29 2.58 -13.11 -9.94
CA PRO A 29 1.93 -14.38 -9.70
C PRO A 29 2.82 -15.53 -10.18
N ARG A 30 2.93 -16.61 -9.39
CA ARG A 30 3.64 -17.81 -9.85
C ARG A 30 2.84 -18.50 -10.96
N ALA A 31 3.52 -19.01 -11.98
CA ALA A 31 2.89 -19.67 -13.13
C ALA A 31 2.08 -20.93 -12.77
N ASP A 32 2.36 -21.54 -11.62
CA ASP A 32 1.69 -22.72 -11.07
C ASP A 32 0.58 -22.39 -10.05
N ALA A 33 0.25 -21.11 -9.86
CA ALA A 33 -0.79 -20.69 -8.93
C ALA A 33 -2.18 -21.15 -9.41
N VAL A 34 -2.96 -21.74 -8.50
CA VAL A 34 -4.36 -22.06 -8.75
C VAL A 34 -5.17 -20.77 -8.82
N SER A 35 -5.73 -20.49 -9.98
CA SER A 35 -6.53 -19.28 -10.22
C SER A 35 -7.71 -19.16 -9.25
N ARG A 36 -7.89 -17.96 -8.71
CA ARG A 36 -8.96 -17.60 -7.78
C ARG A 36 -9.97 -16.62 -8.38
N ARG A 37 -10.04 -16.55 -9.72
CA ARG A 37 -10.98 -15.70 -10.47
C ARG A 37 -12.41 -15.64 -9.90
N PRO A 38 -13.09 -16.74 -9.53
CA PRO A 38 -14.44 -16.65 -9.00
C PRO A 38 -14.56 -15.79 -7.72
N LEU A 39 -13.55 -15.82 -6.85
CA LEU A 39 -13.50 -14.98 -5.65
C LEU A 39 -13.22 -13.52 -5.99
N ILE A 40 -12.34 -13.29 -6.97
CA ILE A 40 -11.99 -11.96 -7.46
C ILE A 40 -13.22 -11.31 -8.11
N ASP A 41 -13.93 -12.02 -8.97
CA ASP A 41 -15.15 -11.54 -9.64
C ASP A 41 -16.26 -11.23 -8.64
N ALA A 42 -16.43 -12.08 -7.61
CA ALA A 42 -17.37 -11.82 -6.52
C ALA A 42 -16.99 -10.57 -5.72
N ALA A 43 -15.71 -10.34 -5.46
CA ALA A 43 -15.22 -9.15 -4.78
C ALA A 43 -15.42 -7.88 -5.63
N ARG A 44 -15.05 -7.93 -6.91
CA ARG A 44 -15.18 -6.82 -7.88
C ARG A 44 -16.63 -6.41 -8.16
N SER A 45 -17.56 -7.36 -8.14
CA SER A 45 -18.99 -7.09 -8.33
C SER A 45 -19.67 -6.53 -7.07
N SER A 46 -18.97 -6.52 -5.92
CA SER A 46 -19.50 -5.92 -4.71
C SER A 46 -19.53 -4.39 -4.81
N ALA A 47 -20.54 -3.76 -4.21
CA ALA A 47 -20.60 -2.30 -4.07
C ALA A 47 -19.83 -1.80 -2.82
N CYS A 48 -19.03 -2.66 -2.20
CA CYS A 48 -18.29 -2.38 -0.98
C CYS A 48 -17.04 -1.54 -1.28
N ARG A 49 -16.83 -0.47 -0.51
CA ARG A 49 -15.59 0.34 -0.58
C ARG A 49 -14.39 -0.32 0.08
N VAL A 50 -14.63 -1.29 0.96
CA VAL A 50 -13.59 -2.01 1.71
C VAL A 50 -13.93 -3.48 1.68
N ILE A 51 -12.96 -4.30 1.29
CA ILE A 51 -13.09 -5.74 1.20
C ILE A 51 -11.97 -6.35 2.04
N GLY A 52 -12.36 -7.07 3.10
CA GLY A 52 -11.42 -7.79 3.95
C GLY A 52 -11.13 -9.18 3.38
N VAL A 53 -9.85 -9.50 3.20
CA VAL A 53 -9.40 -10.85 2.82
C VAL A 53 -8.74 -11.52 4.02
N THR A 54 -9.40 -12.52 4.58
CA THR A 54 -8.90 -13.27 5.75
C THR A 54 -8.72 -14.74 5.41
N ALA A 55 -7.54 -15.28 5.68
CA ALA A 55 -7.24 -16.71 5.58
C ALA A 55 -6.03 -17.05 6.45
N PRO A 56 -5.85 -18.32 6.87
CA PRO A 56 -4.67 -18.73 7.61
C PRO A 56 -3.36 -18.49 6.85
N ALA A 57 -2.23 -18.53 7.55
CA ALA A 57 -0.91 -18.43 6.92
C ALA A 57 -0.73 -19.54 5.86
N GLY A 58 -0.14 -19.19 4.72
CA GLY A 58 0.09 -20.14 3.61
C GLY A 58 -1.11 -20.42 2.69
N TYR A 59 -2.30 -19.87 2.96
CA TYR A 59 -3.50 -20.11 2.11
C TYR A 59 -3.55 -19.24 0.83
N GLY A 60 -2.49 -18.49 0.53
CA GLY A 60 -2.38 -17.71 -0.70
C GLY A 60 -3.10 -16.37 -0.70
N LYS A 61 -3.21 -15.68 0.45
CA LYS A 61 -3.78 -14.31 0.54
C LYS A 61 -3.07 -13.34 -0.42
N SER A 62 -1.75 -13.24 -0.31
CA SER A 62 -0.92 -12.40 -1.18
C SER A 62 -1.05 -12.81 -2.65
N THR A 63 -1.16 -14.12 -2.93
CA THR A 63 -1.37 -14.63 -4.30
C THR A 63 -2.74 -14.21 -4.87
N LEU A 64 -3.80 -14.28 -4.06
CA LEU A 64 -5.13 -13.79 -4.43
C LEU A 64 -5.12 -12.29 -4.70
N LEU A 65 -4.50 -11.50 -3.82
CA LEU A 65 -4.40 -10.06 -3.98
C LEU A 65 -3.57 -9.69 -5.23
N ALA A 66 -2.46 -10.37 -5.49
CA ALA A 66 -1.65 -10.15 -6.68
C ALA A 66 -2.40 -10.52 -7.98
N GLU A 67 -3.10 -11.67 -7.99
CA GLU A 67 -3.96 -12.06 -9.14
C GLU A 67 -5.07 -11.03 -9.36
N TRP A 68 -5.69 -10.52 -8.29
CA TRP A 68 -6.70 -9.47 -8.39
C TRP A 68 -6.09 -8.17 -8.92
N ALA A 69 -4.94 -7.73 -8.39
CA ALA A 69 -4.28 -6.50 -8.82
C ALA A 69 -3.99 -6.48 -10.33
N GLN A 70 -3.63 -7.62 -10.90
CA GLN A 70 -3.38 -7.78 -12.33
C GLN A 70 -4.65 -7.88 -13.19
N ALA A 71 -5.78 -8.27 -12.59
CA ALA A 71 -7.05 -8.46 -13.28
C ALA A 71 -8.02 -7.27 -13.15
N ASP A 72 -7.75 -6.30 -12.26
CA ASP A 72 -8.59 -5.12 -12.07
C ASP A 72 -8.34 -4.10 -13.19
N ASP A 73 -9.42 -3.52 -13.72
CA ASP A 73 -9.33 -2.52 -14.79
C ASP A 73 -8.96 -1.12 -14.25
N ARG A 74 -9.08 -0.93 -12.94
CA ARG A 74 -8.73 0.33 -12.26
C ARG A 74 -7.22 0.36 -11.93
N PRO A 75 -6.61 1.56 -11.82
CA PRO A 75 -5.26 1.67 -11.28
C PRO A 75 -5.16 1.08 -9.87
N VAL A 76 -4.18 0.20 -9.65
CA VAL A 76 -3.98 -0.50 -8.36
C VAL A 76 -2.70 -0.03 -7.68
N GLY A 77 -2.86 0.62 -6.52
CA GLY A 77 -1.76 0.95 -5.64
C GLY A 77 -1.57 -0.17 -4.63
N TRP A 78 -0.32 -0.60 -4.46
CA TRP A 78 0.03 -1.75 -3.62
C TRP A 78 0.87 -1.31 -2.42
N VAL A 79 0.62 -1.92 -1.26
CA VAL A 79 1.49 -1.82 -0.08
C VAL A 79 1.62 -3.20 0.58
N SER A 80 2.84 -3.73 0.60
CA SER A 80 3.22 -4.86 1.45
C SER A 80 3.68 -4.34 2.81
N LEU A 81 2.91 -4.67 3.85
CA LEU A 81 3.22 -4.26 5.22
C LEU A 81 4.05 -5.31 5.94
N ASP A 82 4.91 -4.87 6.84
CA ASP A 82 5.57 -5.71 7.82
C ASP A 82 5.61 -5.02 9.20
N ARG A 83 6.10 -5.74 10.21
CA ARG A 83 6.22 -5.23 11.59
C ARG A 83 6.98 -3.91 11.75
N PHE A 84 7.79 -3.48 10.78
CA PHE A 84 8.52 -2.22 10.83
C PHE A 84 7.69 -1.03 10.35
N ASP A 85 6.52 -1.28 9.76
CA ASP A 85 5.58 -0.27 9.33
C ASP A 85 4.52 0.05 10.42
N ASP A 86 4.65 -0.52 11.62
CA ASP A 86 3.74 -0.34 12.76
C ASP A 86 3.93 1.00 13.48
N ASP A 87 4.02 2.07 12.69
CA ASP A 87 4.11 3.46 13.12
C ASP A 87 3.18 4.32 12.24
N PRO A 88 2.28 5.15 12.81
CA PRO A 88 1.28 5.87 12.03
C PRO A 88 1.84 6.77 10.92
N ALA A 89 3.01 7.38 11.14
CA ALA A 89 3.66 8.24 10.14
C ALA A 89 4.17 7.40 8.96
N THR A 90 4.87 6.31 9.28
CA THR A 90 5.41 5.36 8.29
C THR A 90 4.31 4.68 7.49
N PHE A 91 3.28 4.18 8.18
CA PHE A 91 2.11 3.56 7.58
C PHE A 91 1.42 4.48 6.57
N LEU A 92 1.09 5.71 6.98
CA LEU A 92 0.49 6.68 6.05
C LEU A 92 1.44 7.02 4.91
N TYR A 93 2.75 7.12 5.16
CA TYR A 93 3.72 7.42 4.11
C TYR A 93 3.69 6.37 3.00
N LEU A 94 3.57 5.09 3.36
CA LEU A 94 3.40 4.02 2.39
C LEU A 94 2.07 4.16 1.63
N LEU A 95 0.95 4.44 2.31
CA LEU A 95 -0.35 4.65 1.66
C LEU A 95 -0.33 5.82 0.66
N ALA A 96 0.23 6.95 1.08
CA ALA A 96 0.37 8.14 0.26
C ALA A 96 1.25 7.86 -0.96
N THR A 97 2.38 7.17 -0.75
CA THR A 97 3.30 6.83 -1.85
C THR A 97 2.67 5.85 -2.83
N ALA A 98 1.94 4.84 -2.35
CA ALA A 98 1.20 3.91 -3.19
C ALA A 98 0.16 4.64 -4.05
N TYR A 99 -0.60 5.56 -3.46
CA TYR A 99 -1.57 6.37 -4.20
C TYR A 99 -0.91 7.31 -5.21
N SER A 100 0.21 7.95 -4.87
CA SER A 100 0.95 8.82 -5.79
C SER A 100 1.53 8.05 -6.99
N ARG A 101 1.74 6.73 -6.91
CA ARG A 101 2.18 5.93 -8.08
C ARG A 101 1.09 5.70 -9.11
N ILE A 102 -0.17 5.70 -8.67
CA ILE A 102 -1.32 5.43 -9.54
C ILE A 102 -2.13 6.67 -9.89
N SER A 103 -1.88 7.79 -9.21
CA SER A 103 -2.51 9.06 -9.49
C SER A 103 -1.48 10.04 -10.03
N ALA A 104 -1.88 10.92 -10.94
CA ALA A 104 -1.05 12.04 -11.38
C ALA A 104 -0.93 13.16 -10.31
N THR A 105 -1.13 12.82 -9.03
CA THR A 105 -1.20 13.77 -7.91
C THR A 105 0.18 14.04 -7.36
N ASP A 106 0.46 15.33 -7.14
CA ASP A 106 1.78 15.85 -6.77
C ASP A 106 2.30 15.35 -5.41
N VAL A 107 3.62 15.25 -5.33
CA VAL A 107 4.48 14.67 -4.27
C VAL A 107 4.37 15.45 -2.93
N GLY A 108 3.68 16.59 -2.92
CA GLY A 108 3.48 17.45 -1.75
C GLY A 108 2.75 16.76 -0.57
N LEU A 109 2.06 15.65 -0.82
CA LEU A 109 1.44 14.84 0.24
C LEU A 109 2.49 14.15 1.14
N LEU A 110 3.66 13.83 0.60
CA LEU A 110 4.71 13.05 1.28
C LEU A 110 5.57 13.88 2.23
N GLY A 111 5.72 15.19 1.97
CA GLY A 111 6.59 16.09 2.76
C GLY A 111 6.08 16.37 4.18
N GLU A 112 4.79 16.21 4.43
CA GLU A 112 4.14 16.55 5.70
C GLU A 112 3.94 15.33 6.64
N MET A 113 4.43 14.16 6.24
CA MET A 113 4.22 12.90 6.97
C MET A 113 5.25 12.67 8.08
N THR A 114 6.12 13.67 8.31
CA THR A 114 7.12 13.66 9.37
C THR A 114 6.58 14.42 10.59
N GLY A 115 6.44 13.78 11.74
CA GLY A 115 5.93 14.46 12.94
C GLY A 115 5.44 13.57 14.09
N ILE A 116 4.91 14.22 15.13
CA ILE A 116 4.34 13.60 16.33
C ILE A 116 2.99 12.95 15.99
N ARG A 117 2.62 11.84 16.62
CA ARG A 117 1.34 11.11 16.42
C ARG A 117 0.08 11.99 16.29
N SER A 118 -0.02 13.08 17.05
CA SER A 118 -1.15 14.02 16.96
C SER A 118 -1.21 14.79 15.64
N SER A 119 -0.06 15.12 15.02
CA SER A 119 -0.03 15.76 13.69
C SER A 119 -0.39 14.76 12.59
N VAL A 120 -0.04 13.49 12.78
CA VAL A 120 -0.41 12.41 11.86
C VAL A 120 -1.93 12.27 11.78
N LEU A 121 -2.61 12.08 12.92
CA LEU A 121 -4.06 11.90 12.94
C LEU A 121 -4.83 13.19 12.63
N GLY A 122 -4.35 14.35 13.11
CA GLY A 122 -5.07 15.61 12.97
C GLY A 122 -4.85 16.34 11.64
N ARG A 123 -3.82 15.97 10.86
CA ARG A 123 -3.49 16.68 9.60
C ARG A 123 -3.15 15.74 8.45
N ALA A 124 -2.18 14.85 8.63
CA ALA A 124 -1.68 14.02 7.53
C ALA A 124 -2.75 13.06 7.00
N ALA A 125 -3.43 12.31 7.87
CA ALA A 125 -4.49 11.39 7.46
C ALA A 125 -5.69 12.10 6.82
N PRO A 126 -6.27 13.19 7.38
CA PRO A 126 -7.33 13.96 6.72
C PRO A 126 -6.93 14.53 5.36
N ARG A 127 -5.66 14.96 5.21
CA ARG A 127 -5.15 15.47 3.95
C ARG A 127 -5.06 14.37 2.88
N LEU A 128 -4.53 13.19 3.24
CA LEU A 128 -4.54 12.03 2.35
C LEU A 128 -5.98 11.64 1.99
N ALA A 129 -6.89 11.56 2.97
CA ALA A 129 -8.31 11.29 2.70
C ALA A 129 -8.92 12.30 1.72
N SER A 130 -8.63 13.59 1.88
CA SER A 130 -9.08 14.64 0.95
C SER A 130 -8.50 14.44 -0.46
N ALA A 131 -7.21 14.09 -0.57
CA ALA A 131 -6.57 13.86 -1.86
C ALA A 131 -7.15 12.65 -2.60
N LEU A 132 -7.43 11.56 -1.88
CA LEU A 132 -8.12 10.37 -2.39
C LEU A 132 -9.53 10.72 -2.88
N GLY A 133 -10.27 11.52 -2.11
CA GLY A 133 -11.63 11.93 -2.45
C GLY A 133 -11.72 12.84 -3.69
N THR A 134 -10.62 13.50 -4.05
CA THR A 134 -10.52 14.33 -5.26
C THR A 134 -9.99 13.58 -6.48
N SER A 135 -9.78 12.26 -6.38
CA SER A 135 -9.27 11.48 -7.50
C SER A 135 -10.21 11.58 -8.72
N PRO A 136 -9.70 11.85 -9.94
CA PRO A 136 -10.53 12.01 -11.13
C PRO A 136 -11.09 10.67 -11.64
N THR A 137 -10.47 9.55 -11.25
CA THR A 137 -10.83 8.19 -11.67
C THR A 137 -10.86 7.26 -10.48
N PRO A 138 -11.77 6.26 -10.45
CA PRO A 138 -11.72 5.21 -9.45
C PRO A 138 -10.40 4.43 -9.46
N PHE A 139 -10.01 3.91 -8.31
CA PHE A 139 -8.74 3.21 -8.09
C PHE A 139 -8.89 2.13 -7.01
N VAL A 140 -7.92 1.22 -6.91
CA VAL A 140 -7.85 0.25 -5.80
C VAL A 140 -6.58 0.49 -5.00
N LEU A 141 -6.68 0.51 -3.67
CA LEU A 141 -5.53 0.41 -2.78
C LEU A 141 -5.56 -0.97 -2.12
N MET A 142 -4.53 -1.78 -2.38
CA MET A 142 -4.35 -3.10 -1.79
C MET A 142 -3.30 -3.04 -0.70
N LEU A 143 -3.70 -3.45 0.51
CA LEU A 143 -2.81 -3.57 1.67
C LEU A 143 -2.62 -5.06 1.96
N ASP A 144 -1.43 -5.57 1.67
CA ASP A 144 -1.06 -6.94 2.01
C ASP A 144 -0.43 -6.96 3.41
N ASP A 145 -0.67 -8.07 4.12
CA ASP A 145 -0.17 -8.30 5.47
C ASP A 145 -0.55 -7.21 6.52
N LEU A 146 -1.74 -6.59 6.38
CA LEU A 146 -2.27 -5.59 7.33
C LEU A 146 -2.28 -6.04 8.81
N HIS A 147 -2.30 -7.35 9.07
CA HIS A 147 -2.20 -7.93 10.43
C HIS A 147 -0.86 -7.69 11.14
N GLU A 148 0.20 -7.29 10.42
CA GLU A 148 1.48 -6.90 10.98
C GLU A 148 1.40 -5.52 11.67
N VAL A 149 0.40 -4.69 11.32
CA VAL A 149 0.16 -3.35 11.88
C VAL A 149 -0.85 -3.42 13.02
N ASN A 150 -0.39 -3.20 14.26
CA ASN A 150 -1.13 -3.38 15.49
C ASN A 150 -1.29 -2.10 16.32
N ASP A 151 -0.55 -1.04 15.99
CA ASP A 151 -0.63 0.26 16.64
C ASP A 151 -2.01 0.90 16.41
N PRO A 152 -2.74 1.28 17.49
CA PRO A 152 -4.07 1.87 17.36
C PRO A 152 -4.10 3.16 16.52
N GLY A 153 -3.02 3.93 16.51
CA GLY A 153 -2.89 5.13 15.68
C GLY A 153 -2.83 4.81 14.19
N CYS A 154 -2.29 3.65 13.78
CA CYS A 154 -2.36 3.21 12.40
C CYS A 154 -3.80 2.87 12.00
N HIS A 155 -4.55 2.22 12.90
CA HIS A 155 -5.96 1.88 12.66
C HIS A 155 -6.84 3.14 12.61
N ASP A 156 -6.63 4.08 13.52
CA ASP A 156 -7.31 5.39 13.52
C ASP A 156 -7.03 6.15 12.22
N ALA A 157 -5.75 6.19 11.80
CA ALA A 157 -5.34 6.82 10.56
C ALA A 157 -5.98 6.14 9.34
N LEU A 158 -6.00 4.80 9.30
CA LEU A 158 -6.67 4.03 8.25
C LEU A 158 -8.17 4.33 8.20
N GLY A 159 -8.83 4.45 9.35
CA GLY A 159 -10.25 4.81 9.42
C GLY A 159 -10.53 6.17 8.79
N ILE A 160 -9.68 7.17 9.05
CA ILE A 160 -9.77 8.50 8.43
C ILE A 160 -9.57 8.41 6.91
N VAL A 161 -8.54 7.68 6.47
CA VAL A 161 -8.20 7.51 5.05
C VAL A 161 -9.32 6.82 4.27
N ILE A 162 -9.89 5.74 4.83
CA ILE A 162 -11.05 5.03 4.27
C ILE A 162 -12.24 5.97 4.07
N GLY A 163 -12.44 6.93 4.98
CA GLY A 163 -13.50 7.94 4.86
C GLY A 163 -13.38 8.84 3.63
N GLY A 164 -12.18 8.96 3.05
CA GLY A 164 -11.90 9.72 1.83
C GLY A 164 -12.01 8.92 0.53
N ILE A 165 -12.20 7.59 0.57
CA ILE A 165 -12.24 6.76 -0.63
C ILE A 165 -13.50 7.08 -1.46
N PRO A 166 -13.37 7.51 -2.73
CA PRO A 166 -14.51 7.86 -3.56
C PRO A 166 -15.32 6.61 -3.96
N ARG A 167 -16.55 6.81 -4.45
CA ARG A 167 -17.37 5.70 -4.92
C ARG A 167 -16.77 5.06 -6.17
N GLY A 168 -16.85 3.73 -6.26
CA GLY A 168 -16.31 2.96 -7.38
C GLY A 168 -14.83 2.62 -7.24
N SER A 169 -14.14 3.21 -6.26
CA SER A 169 -12.84 2.75 -5.76
C SER A 169 -13.02 1.58 -4.79
#